data_AF-A0A4Y2DSL2-F1
#
_entry.id   AF-A0A4Y2DSL2-F1
#
_cell.length_a   1.000
_cell.length_b   1.000
_cell.length_c   1.000
_cell.angle_alpha   90.00
_cell.angle_beta   90.00
_cell.angle_gamma   90.00
#
_symmetry.space_group_name_H-M   'P 1'
#
loop_
_entity.id
_entity.type
_entity.pdbx_description
1 polymer ?
#
loop_
_entity_poly.entity_id
_entity_poly.type
_entity_poly.pdbx_seq_one_letter_code
_entity_poly.pdbx_strand_id
1 'polypeptide(L)'
;MFMAASTKSTEIRLSIRMCGALTFLPEEDIDDAWIKNQEDSPQNFLLTKFYEYFVEQWPENSTITVSMWNCFKRLHRTNSIIEGWNNKVNAFIGKSHSRIEDVIRFLKTEANYCDFLAERRNLNLEGKKRAKNTYF
;
A
#
# COMPACT_ATOMS: atom_id res chain seq x y z
N MET A 1 27.51 -18.25 -27.43
CA MET A 1 26.27 -18.99 -27.07
C MET A 1 25.85 -18.80 -25.61
N PHE A 2 26.75 -18.53 -24.65
CA PHE A 2 26.38 -18.31 -23.23
C PHE A 2 25.71 -16.96 -22.88
N MET A 3 25.93 -15.90 -23.67
CA MET A 3 25.34 -14.57 -23.39
C MET A 3 23.80 -14.55 -23.50
N ALA A 4 23.23 -15.21 -24.51
CA ALA A 4 21.80 -15.10 -24.85
C ALA A 4 20.84 -15.67 -23.78
N ALA A 5 21.26 -16.66 -22.99
CA ALA A 5 20.45 -17.21 -21.90
C ALA A 5 20.39 -16.27 -20.68
N SER A 6 21.48 -15.54 -20.42
CA SER A 6 21.58 -14.58 -19.32
C SER A 6 20.76 -13.32 -19.58
N THR A 7 20.70 -12.86 -20.84
CA THR A 7 19.92 -11.70 -21.26
C THR A 7 18.42 -11.94 -21.14
N LYS A 8 17.91 -13.08 -21.62
CA LYS A 8 16.48 -13.45 -21.51
C LYS A 8 15.98 -13.49 -20.07
N SER A 9 16.80 -14.03 -19.16
CA SER A 9 16.47 -14.04 -17.73
C SER A 9 16.42 -12.62 -17.14
N THR A 10 17.22 -11.69 -17.67
CA THR A 10 17.26 -10.29 -17.24
C THR A 10 16.04 -9.50 -17.72
N GLU A 11 15.64 -9.69 -18.97
CA GLU A 11 14.43 -9.09 -19.54
C GLU A 11 13.16 -9.55 -18.79
N ILE A 12 13.02 -10.85 -18.51
CA ILE A 12 11.89 -11.37 -17.72
C ILE A 12 11.86 -10.74 -16.31
N ARG A 13 13.01 -10.59 -15.66
CA ARG A 13 13.08 -9.92 -14.35
C ARG A 13 12.72 -8.45 -14.43
N LEU A 14 13.08 -7.77 -15.52
CA LEU A 14 12.71 -6.39 -15.76
C LEU A 14 11.18 -6.26 -15.92
N SER A 15 10.58 -7.07 -16.78
CA SER A 15 9.13 -7.17 -16.98
C SER A 15 8.35 -7.31 -15.66
N ILE A 16 8.76 -8.23 -14.78
CA ILE A 16 8.14 -8.41 -13.46
C ILE A 16 8.29 -7.15 -12.57
N ARG A 17 9.44 -6.48 -12.62
CA ARG A 17 9.67 -5.26 -11.84
C ARG A 17 8.83 -4.10 -12.35
N MET A 18 8.60 -4.02 -13.67
CA MET A 18 7.77 -2.97 -14.27
C MET A 18 6.32 -3.05 -13.79
N CYS A 19 5.78 -4.24 -13.52
CA CYS A 19 4.48 -4.39 -12.85
C CYS A 19 4.44 -3.71 -11.47
N GLY A 20 5.50 -3.88 -10.66
CA GLY A 20 5.61 -3.20 -9.37
C GLY A 20 5.78 -1.68 -9.50
N ALA A 21 6.40 -1.22 -10.59
CA ALA A 21 6.60 0.20 -10.86
C ALA A 21 5.29 0.95 -11.16
N LEU A 22 4.25 0.26 -11.67
CA LEU A 22 2.93 0.84 -11.93
C LEU A 22 2.33 1.53 -10.70
N THR A 23 2.65 1.03 -9.50
CA THR A 23 2.21 1.62 -8.22
C THR A 23 2.66 3.06 -8.03
N PHE A 24 3.65 3.53 -8.77
CA PHE A 24 4.20 4.88 -8.65
C PHE A 24 3.81 5.81 -9.80
N LEU A 25 2.91 5.39 -10.69
CA LEU A 25 2.38 6.22 -11.77
C LEU A 25 1.07 6.91 -11.37
N PRO A 26 0.74 8.07 -11.96
CA PRO A 26 -0.63 8.58 -11.92
C PRO A 26 -1.63 7.49 -12.30
N GLU A 27 -2.79 7.44 -11.65
CA GLU A 27 -3.77 6.37 -11.89
C GLU A 27 -4.25 6.36 -13.34
N GLU A 28 -4.37 7.54 -13.93
CA GLU A 28 -4.74 7.77 -15.32
C GLU A 28 -3.73 7.20 -16.34
N ASP A 29 -2.48 6.98 -15.95
CA ASP A 29 -1.41 6.51 -16.84
C ASP A 29 -1.16 4.99 -16.71
N ILE A 30 -1.85 4.30 -15.79
CA ILE A 30 -1.55 2.89 -15.47
C ILE A 30 -1.89 1.95 -16.63
N ASP A 31 -3.03 2.15 -17.30
CA ASP A 31 -3.46 1.28 -18.39
C ASP A 31 -2.51 1.39 -19.59
N ASP A 32 -2.13 2.62 -19.96
CA ASP A 32 -1.16 2.89 -21.04
C ASP A 32 0.22 2.31 -20.71
N ALA A 33 0.69 2.48 -19.47
CA ALA A 33 1.95 1.92 -19.03
C ALA A 33 1.92 0.39 -18.96
N TRP A 34 0.78 -0.21 -18.61
CA TRP A 34 0.59 -1.65 -18.61
C TRP A 34 0.68 -2.23 -20.03
N ILE A 35 -0.03 -1.64 -21.00
CA ILE A 35 0.01 -2.05 -22.40
C ILE A 35 1.46 -1.99 -22.91
N LYS A 36 2.15 -0.88 -22.67
CA LYS A 36 3.54 -0.71 -23.06
C LYS A 36 4.47 -1.75 -22.43
N ASN A 37 4.30 -2.05 -21.14
CA ASN A 37 5.07 -3.09 -20.46
C ASN A 37 4.88 -4.46 -21.10
N GLN A 38 3.67 -4.79 -21.57
CA GLN A 38 3.41 -6.04 -22.27
C GLN A 38 4.07 -6.08 -23.66
N GLU A 39 3.99 -4.98 -24.41
CA GLU A 39 4.62 -4.86 -25.74
C GLU A 39 6.14 -5.01 -25.69
N ASP A 40 6.78 -4.40 -24.68
CA ASP A 40 8.24 -4.43 -24.50
C ASP A 40 8.73 -5.76 -23.88
N SER A 41 7.83 -6.66 -23.47
CA SER A 41 8.18 -7.90 -22.77
C SER A 41 8.58 -9.03 -23.71
N PRO A 42 9.56 -9.87 -23.31
CA PRO A 42 9.96 -11.01 -24.11
C PRO A 42 8.86 -12.06 -24.15
N GLN A 43 8.69 -12.72 -25.31
CA GLN A 43 7.75 -13.83 -25.43
C GLN A 43 8.16 -14.99 -24.52
N ASN A 44 7.38 -15.23 -23.46
CA ASN A 44 7.65 -16.29 -22.50
C ASN A 44 6.36 -16.78 -21.84
N PHE A 45 6.11 -18.10 -21.90
CA PHE A 45 4.89 -18.71 -21.38
C PHE A 45 4.65 -18.44 -19.88
N LEU A 46 5.69 -18.54 -19.05
CA LEU A 46 5.55 -18.31 -17.60
C LEU A 46 5.31 -16.83 -17.29
N LEU A 47 5.92 -15.93 -18.07
CA LEU A 47 5.66 -14.50 -17.95
C LEU A 47 4.22 -14.16 -18.36
N THR A 48 3.70 -14.76 -19.44
CA THR A 48 2.29 -14.61 -19.83
C THR A 48 1.35 -15.09 -18.73
N LYS A 49 1.62 -16.26 -18.13
CA LYS A 49 0.84 -16.77 -16.98
C LYS A 49 0.88 -15.83 -15.78
N PHE A 50 2.03 -15.23 -15.51
CA PHE A 50 2.17 -14.21 -14.47
C PHE A 50 1.35 -12.95 -14.80
N TYR A 51 1.34 -12.49 -16.05
CA TYR A 51 0.56 -11.33 -16.47
C TYR A 51 -0.95 -11.54 -16.38
N GLU A 52 -1.44 -12.71 -16.79
CA GLU A 52 -2.85 -13.09 -16.60
C GLU A 52 -3.24 -12.97 -15.12
N TYR A 53 -2.45 -13.57 -14.24
CA TYR A 53 -2.65 -13.46 -12.78
C TYR A 53 -2.56 -12.02 -12.28
N PHE A 54 -1.55 -11.26 -12.70
CA PHE A 54 -1.33 -9.89 -12.25
C PHE A 54 -2.51 -8.98 -12.61
N VAL A 55 -3.02 -9.09 -13.84
CA VAL A 55 -4.17 -8.31 -14.31
C VAL A 55 -5.45 -8.65 -13.56
N GLU A 56 -5.70 -9.94 -13.34
CA GLU A 56 -6.87 -10.41 -12.58
C GLU A 56 -6.83 -9.90 -11.13
N GLN A 57 -5.66 -9.88 -10.50
CA GLN A 57 -5.55 -9.54 -9.08
C GLN A 57 -5.48 -8.04 -8.78
N TRP A 58 -4.93 -7.20 -9.67
CA TRP A 58 -4.65 -5.80 -9.34
C TRP A 58 -5.40 -4.77 -10.19
N PRO A 59 -5.22 -4.66 -11.53
CA PRO A 59 -6.01 -3.74 -12.36
C PRO A 59 -7.50 -4.08 -12.47
N GLU A 60 -7.86 -5.35 -12.69
CA GLU A 60 -9.27 -5.75 -12.96
C GLU A 60 -10.05 -6.12 -11.69
N ASN A 61 -9.40 -6.08 -10.52
CA ASN A 61 -10.02 -6.48 -9.27
C ASN A 61 -11.07 -5.47 -8.81
N SER A 62 -12.32 -5.92 -8.72
CA SER A 62 -13.44 -5.08 -8.29
C SER A 62 -13.43 -4.74 -6.79
N THR A 63 -12.71 -5.52 -5.98
CA THR A 63 -12.61 -5.33 -4.52
C THR A 63 -11.39 -4.49 -4.15
N ILE A 64 -10.26 -4.75 -4.80
CA ILE A 64 -8.99 -4.04 -4.55
C ILE A 64 -8.74 -3.09 -5.71
N THR A 65 -9.32 -1.89 -5.62
CA THR A 65 -9.22 -0.89 -6.68
C THR A 65 -7.80 -0.33 -6.81
N VAL A 66 -7.47 0.19 -8.00
CA VAL A 66 -6.21 0.91 -8.28
C VAL A 66 -5.86 1.92 -7.20
N SER A 67 -6.82 2.76 -6.82
CA SER A 67 -6.65 3.78 -5.78
C SER A 67 -6.28 3.26 -4.39
N MET A 68 -6.53 1.98 -4.09
CA MET A 68 -6.16 1.36 -2.82
C MET A 68 -4.67 1.03 -2.76
N TRP A 69 -4.10 0.51 -3.85
CA TRP A 69 -2.71 0.09 -3.91
C TRP A 69 -1.77 1.13 -4.54
N ASN A 70 -2.29 2.11 -5.27
CA ASN A 70 -1.50 3.17 -5.88
C ASN A 70 -0.79 4.04 -4.82
N CYS A 71 0.50 4.26 -5.04
CA CYS A 71 1.43 4.95 -4.16
C CYS A 71 1.95 6.27 -4.77
N PHE A 72 1.41 6.73 -5.90
CA PHE A 72 1.80 7.97 -6.53
C PHE A 72 1.60 9.16 -5.59
N LYS A 73 2.65 9.97 -5.42
CA LYS A 73 2.69 11.15 -4.53
C LYS A 73 2.30 10.87 -3.07
N ARG A 74 2.31 9.60 -2.60
CA ARG A 74 2.04 9.29 -1.19
C ARG A 74 3.28 9.57 -0.34
N LEU A 75 3.18 10.60 0.52
CA LEU A 75 4.24 11.04 1.44
C LEU A 75 4.56 10.02 2.54
N HIS A 76 3.60 9.19 2.94
CA HIS A 76 3.76 8.23 4.02
C HIS A 76 4.00 6.83 3.43
N ARG A 77 5.16 6.25 3.75
CA ARG A 77 5.40 4.83 3.48
C ARG A 77 4.46 4.02 4.37
N THR A 78 3.81 3.02 3.79
CA THR A 78 2.90 2.07 4.46
C THR A 78 3.50 1.52 5.76
N ASN A 79 4.81 1.23 5.78
CA ASN A 79 5.51 0.77 6.98
C ASN A 79 5.38 1.73 8.16
N SER A 80 5.54 3.05 7.96
CA SER A 80 5.47 4.02 9.05
C SER A 80 4.05 4.13 9.64
N ILE A 81 3.02 3.94 8.80
CA ILE A 81 1.62 3.91 9.25
C ILE A 81 1.36 2.64 10.06
N ILE A 82 1.81 1.47 9.57
CA ILE A 82 1.64 0.18 10.24
C ILE A 82 2.39 0.17 11.57
N GLU A 83 3.64 0.64 11.59
CA GLU A 83 4.44 0.78 12.81
C GLU A 83 3.76 1.73 13.80
N GLY A 84 3.27 2.88 13.33
CA GLY A 84 2.52 3.83 14.17
C GLY A 84 1.26 3.21 14.77
N TRP A 85 0.50 2.45 13.97
CA TRP A 85 -0.71 1.76 14.41
C TRP A 85 -0.39 0.68 15.44
N ASN A 86 0.58 -0.19 15.15
CA ASN A 86 1.05 -1.22 16.09
C ASN A 86 1.55 -0.62 17.40
N ASN A 87 2.29 0.49 17.34
CA ASN A 87 2.79 1.16 18.53
C ASN A 87 1.65 1.74 19.37
N LYS A 88 0.60 2.29 18.74
CA LYS A 88 -0.60 2.78 19.42
C LYS A 88 -1.37 1.64 20.10
N VAL A 89 -1.54 0.51 19.42
CA VAL A 89 -2.17 -0.70 19.98
C VAL A 89 -1.39 -1.19 21.21
N ASN A 90 -0.08 -1.33 21.07
CA ASN A 90 0.79 -1.81 22.15
C ASN A 90 0.78 -0.86 23.35
N ALA A 91 0.81 0.46 23.11
CA ALA A 91 0.74 1.47 24.16
C ALA A 91 -0.61 1.44 24.90
N PHE A 92 -1.72 1.19 24.20
CA PHE A 92 -3.04 1.09 24.82
C PHE A 92 -3.21 -0.20 25.63
N ILE A 93 -2.77 -1.33 25.09
CA ILE A 93 -2.94 -2.63 25.77
C ILE A 93 -1.95 -2.79 26.93
N GLY A 94 -0.71 -2.30 26.77
CA GLY A 94 0.29 -2.23 27.84
C GLY A 94 0.76 -3.60 28.36
N LYS A 95 0.56 -4.69 27.61
CA LYS A 95 0.89 -6.06 28.01
C LYS A 95 1.55 -6.81 26.86
N SER A 96 2.51 -7.68 27.17
CA SER A 96 3.21 -8.52 26.19
C SER A 96 2.32 -9.62 25.59
N HIS A 97 1.38 -10.15 26.37
CA HIS A 97 0.41 -11.16 25.95
C HIS A 97 -1.01 -10.64 26.11
N SER A 98 -1.47 -9.93 25.09
CA SER A 98 -2.83 -9.40 25.01
C SER A 98 -3.84 -10.51 24.74
N ARG A 99 -5.00 -10.46 25.40
CA ARG A 99 -6.12 -11.32 25.03
C ARG A 99 -6.97 -10.66 23.95
N ILE A 100 -7.81 -11.44 23.28
CA ILE A 100 -8.69 -10.91 22.22
C ILE A 100 -9.63 -9.83 22.75
N GLU A 101 -10.08 -9.93 24.01
CA GLU A 101 -10.91 -8.90 24.63
C GLU A 101 -10.20 -7.54 24.76
N ASP A 102 -8.87 -7.53 24.96
CA ASP A 102 -8.08 -6.30 25.06
C ASP A 102 -8.04 -5.59 23.69
N VAL A 103 -7.88 -6.36 22.62
CA VAL A 103 -7.89 -5.87 21.24
C VAL A 103 -9.28 -5.34 20.86
N ILE A 104 -10.35 -6.07 21.20
CA ILE A 104 -11.73 -5.62 20.94
C ILE A 104 -12.01 -4.30 21.66
N ARG A 105 -11.57 -4.16 22.91
CA ARG A 105 -11.72 -2.90 23.66
C ARG A 105 -10.97 -1.75 22.98
N PHE A 106 -9.73 -1.97 22.56
CA PHE A 106 -8.96 -0.98 21.81
C PHE A 106 -9.70 -0.54 20.54
N LEU A 107 -10.15 -1.49 19.73
CA LEU A 107 -10.86 -1.20 18.48
C LEU A 107 -12.14 -0.39 18.71
N LYS A 108 -12.92 -0.71 19.75
CA LYS A 108 -14.11 0.07 20.13
C LYS A 108 -13.75 1.49 20.54
N THR A 109 -12.70 1.67 21.34
CA THR A 109 -12.24 3.00 21.76
C THR A 109 -11.75 3.83 20.56
N GLU A 110 -11.01 3.23 19.65
CA GLU A 110 -10.54 3.88 18.43
C GLU A 110 -11.68 4.26 17.49
N ALA A 111 -12.67 3.38 17.30
CA ALA A 111 -13.86 3.67 16.50
C ALA A 111 -14.61 4.89 17.06
N ASN A 112 -14.88 4.92 18.36
CA ASN A 112 -15.53 6.06 19.02
C ASN A 112 -14.73 7.35 18.87
N TYR A 113 -13.39 7.26 18.93
CA TYR A 113 -12.53 8.43 18.73
C TYR A 113 -12.55 8.93 17.29
N CYS A 114 -12.58 8.03 16.30
CA CYS A 114 -12.75 8.37 14.89
C CYS A 114 -14.10 9.06 14.64
N ASP A 115 -15.19 8.53 15.21
CA ASP A 115 -16.52 9.14 15.12
C ASP A 115 -16.52 10.55 15.71
N PHE A 116 -15.93 10.71 16.91
CA PHE A 116 -15.75 12.02 17.52
C PHE A 116 -14.94 12.99 16.65
N LEU A 117 -13.86 12.52 16.02
CA LEU A 117 -13.06 13.36 15.11
C LEU A 117 -13.83 13.76 13.85
N ALA A 118 -14.64 12.85 13.30
CA ALA A 118 -15.50 13.13 12.16
C ALA A 118 -16.55 14.19 12.51
N GLU A 119 -17.23 14.04 13.65
CA GLU A 119 -18.17 15.03 14.16
C GLU A 119 -17.49 16.38 14.42
N ARG A 120 -16.32 16.39 15.06
CA ARG A 120 -15.54 17.61 15.32
C ARG A 120 -15.13 18.32 14.04
N ARG A 121 -14.77 17.56 12.99
CA ARG A 121 -14.47 18.10 11.65
C ARG A 121 -15.71 18.74 11.03
N ASN A 122 -16.87 18.09 11.12
CA ASN A 122 -18.13 18.65 10.63
C ASN A 122 -18.49 19.97 11.33
N LEU A 123 -18.09 20.13 12.58
CA LEU A 123 -18.29 21.35 13.37
C LEU A 123 -17.22 22.43 13.14
N ASN A 124 -16.26 22.24 12.21
CA ASN A 124 -15.16 23.17 11.90
C ASN A 124 -14.38 23.67 13.14
N LEU A 125 -14.28 22.86 14.18
CA LEU A 125 -13.57 23.23 15.41
C LEU A 125 -12.06 23.15 15.15
N GLU A 126 -11.34 24.29 15.30
CA GLU A 126 -9.89 24.34 15.11
C GLU A 126 -9.16 23.34 16.02
N GLY A 127 -8.16 22.66 15.45
CA GLY A 127 -7.36 21.68 16.18
C GLY A 127 -6.50 22.34 17.26
N LYS A 128 -6.55 21.84 18.50
CA LYS A 128 -5.56 22.18 19.52
C LYS A 128 -4.16 21.87 18.97
N LYS A 129 -3.33 22.90 18.79
CA LYS A 129 -1.92 22.74 18.42
C LYS A 129 -1.24 21.89 19.48
N ARG A 130 -0.62 20.78 19.07
CA ARG A 130 0.16 19.91 19.95
C ARG A 130 1.31 20.74 20.53
N ALA A 131 1.40 20.83 21.86
CA ALA A 131 2.50 21.53 22.51
C ALA A 131 3.82 20.90 22.07
N LYS A 132 4.73 21.72 21.55
CA LYS A 132 6.09 21.27 21.22
C LYS A 132 6.84 21.13 22.54
N ASN A 133 7.16 19.89 22.94
CA ASN A 133 8.16 19.70 24.00
C ASN A 133 9.53 20.05 23.41
N THR A 134 10.02 21.26 23.73
CA THR A 134 11.44 21.61 23.60
C THR A 134 12.22 20.81 24.64
N TYR A 135 12.89 19.75 24.20
CA TYR A 135 13.99 19.15 24.96
C TYR A 135 15.24 19.94 24.60
N PHE A 136 15.78 20.68 25.57
CA PHE A 136 17.14 21.25 25.54
C PHE A 136 18.14 20.18 25.97
#